data_AF-A0AAC9SXS6-F1
#
_entry.id   AF-A0AAC9SXS6-F1
#
_cell.length_a   1.000
_cell.length_b   1.000
_cell.length_c   1.000
_cell.angle_alpha   90.00
_cell.angle_beta   90.00
_cell.angle_gamma   90.00
#
_symmetry.space_group_name_H-M   'P 1'
#
loop_
_entity.id
_entity.type
_entity.pdbx_description
1 polymer ?
#
loop_
_entity_poly.entity_id
_entity_poly.type
_entity_poly.pdbx_seq_one_letter_code
_entity_poly.pdbx_strand_id
1 'polypeptide(L)'
;MDDTNCPHPLSKRDAAALVGVLANLEGLVWMAGLDDHSVQTLLHRLASDGIAAPLSEGADPRYNVRQALNDLNQQLRYALGEYDSPHSSAPVPR
;
A
#
# COMPACT_ATOMS: atom_id res chain seq x y z
N MET A 1 -15.10 -2.68 -12.99
CA MET A 1 -15.43 -2.38 -11.58
C MET A 1 -15.93 -0.95 -11.57
N ASP A 2 -17.09 -0.70 -10.97
CA ASP A 2 -17.71 0.63 -10.93
C ASP A 2 -16.76 1.62 -10.24
N ASP A 3 -16.43 2.69 -10.95
CA ASP A 3 -15.31 3.58 -10.65
C ASP A 3 -15.84 4.85 -9.98
N THR A 4 -15.50 5.09 -8.71
CA THR A 4 -14.37 5.98 -8.37
C THR A 4 -14.31 6.34 -6.88
N ASN A 5 -15.42 6.26 -6.15
CA ASN A 5 -15.47 6.69 -4.75
C ASN A 5 -16.22 5.70 -3.86
N CYS A 6 -15.68 5.49 -2.65
CA CYS A 6 -16.42 4.78 -1.62
C CYS A 6 -17.78 5.46 -1.39
N PRO A 7 -18.88 4.70 -1.22
CA PRO A 7 -20.22 5.28 -1.00
C PRO A 7 -20.29 6.14 0.26
N HIS A 8 -19.41 5.87 1.23
CA HIS A 8 -19.17 6.70 2.39
C HIS A 8 -17.73 7.20 2.36
N PRO A 9 -17.50 8.52 2.30
CA PRO A 9 -16.16 9.07 2.29
C PRO A 9 -15.47 8.80 3.62
N LEU A 10 -14.17 8.51 3.57
CA LEU A 10 -13.33 8.41 4.76
C LEU A 10 -13.18 9.80 5.40
N SER A 11 -13.27 9.87 6.73
CA SER A 11 -12.98 11.13 7.42
C SER A 11 -11.48 11.44 7.36
N LYS A 12 -11.11 12.72 7.43
CA LYS A 12 -9.68 13.13 7.51
C LYS A 12 -8.96 12.46 8.69
N ARG A 13 -9.65 12.28 9.81
CA ARG A 13 -9.09 11.62 11.00
C ARG A 13 -8.75 10.16 10.71
N ASP A 14 -9.66 9.44 10.07
CA ASP A 14 -9.48 8.00 9.82
C ASP A 14 -8.45 7.77 8.72
N ALA A 15 -8.43 8.61 7.68
CA ALA A 15 -7.39 8.57 6.65
C ALA A 15 -5.99 8.87 7.23
N ALA A 16 -5.86 9.86 8.13
CA ALA A 16 -4.60 10.12 8.83
C ALA A 16 -4.16 8.94 9.72
N ALA A 17 -5.12 8.27 10.38
CA ALA A 17 -4.82 7.07 11.16
C ALA A 17 -4.34 5.92 10.25
N LEU A 18 -4.96 5.72 9.09
CA LEU A 18 -4.57 4.70 8.12
C LEU A 18 -3.17 4.96 7.54
N VAL A 19 -2.81 6.21 7.25
CA VAL A 19 -1.43 6.59 6.86
C VAL A 19 -0.42 6.13 7.91
N GLY A 20 -0.72 6.34 9.19
CA GLY A 20 0.13 5.87 10.30
C GLY A 20 0.23 4.34 10.36
N VAL A 21 -0.87 3.61 10.19
CA VAL A 21 -0.89 2.14 10.17
C VAL A 21 -0.06 1.60 9.02
N LEU A 22 -0.23 2.14 7.80
CA LEU A 22 0.51 1.70 6.63
C LEU A 22 2.01 1.96 6.77
N ALA A 23 2.40 3.13 7.30
CA ALA A 23 3.81 3.44 7.55
C ALA A 23 4.46 2.47 8.55
N ASN A 24 3.74 2.06 9.61
CA ASN A 24 4.23 1.06 10.55
C ASN A 24 4.36 -0.32 9.90
N LEU A 25 3.36 -0.74 9.11
CA LEU A 25 3.39 -2.02 8.41
C LEU A 25 4.54 -2.08 7.39
N GLU A 26 4.75 -0.99 6.65
CA GLU A 26 5.89 -0.85 5.73
C GLU A 26 7.22 -1.00 6.47
N GLY A 27 7.37 -0.33 7.62
CA GLY A 27 8.55 -0.47 8.49
C GLY A 27 8.78 -1.91 8.99
N LEU A 28 7.72 -2.64 9.34
CA LEU A 28 7.81 -4.04 9.73
C LEU A 28 8.27 -4.92 8.56
N VAL A 29 7.81 -4.67 7.34
CA VAL A 29 8.27 -5.40 6.16
C VAL A 29 9.75 -5.12 5.90
N TRP A 30 10.19 -3.86 6.03
CA TRP A 30 11.58 -3.43 5.88
C TRP A 30 12.53 -4.10 6.86
N MET A 31 12.15 -4.19 8.14
CA MET A 31 13.00 -4.76 9.19
C MET A 31 12.89 -6.30 9.28
N ALA A 32 12.31 -6.96 8.28
CA ALA A 32 11.98 -8.38 8.30
C ALA A 32 11.17 -8.80 9.55
N GLY A 33 10.39 -7.87 10.11
CA GLY A 33 9.53 -8.10 11.28
C GLY A 33 8.27 -8.90 10.99
N LEU A 34 8.00 -9.20 9.71
CA LEU A 34 6.98 -10.15 9.27
C LEU A 34 7.65 -11.42 8.72
N ASP A 35 7.11 -12.58 9.10
CA ASP A 35 7.50 -13.87 8.50
C ASP A 35 7.07 -13.98 7.03
N ASP A 36 7.66 -14.93 6.30
CA ASP A 36 7.41 -15.09 4.86
C ASP A 36 5.95 -15.45 4.56
N HIS A 37 5.29 -16.21 5.43
CA HIS A 37 3.89 -16.58 5.25
C HIS A 37 2.96 -15.36 5.33
N SER A 38 3.22 -14.47 6.27
CA SER A 38 2.50 -13.21 6.47
C SER A 38 2.71 -12.27 5.29
N VAL A 39 3.95 -12.16 4.80
CA VAL A 39 4.27 -11.37 3.59
C VAL A 39 3.52 -11.90 2.38
N GLN A 40 3.53 -13.21 2.14
CA GLN A 40 2.82 -13.83 1.03
C GLN A 40 1.30 -13.64 1.13
N THR A 41 0.76 -13.79 2.33
CA THR A 41 -0.68 -13.60 2.57
C THR A 41 -1.10 -12.16 2.31
N LEU A 42 -0.33 -11.20 2.81
CA LEU A 42 -0.57 -9.78 2.59
C LEU A 42 -0.46 -9.44 1.10
N LEU A 43 0.57 -9.94 0.42
CA LEU A 43 0.77 -9.72 -1.01
C LEU A 43 -0.39 -10.28 -1.83
N HIS A 44 -0.82 -11.51 -1.54
CA HIS A 44 -1.95 -12.13 -2.21
C HIS A 44 -3.22 -11.31 -2.04
N ARG A 45 -3.46 -10.79 -0.83
CA ARG A 45 -4.61 -9.93 -0.55
C ARG A 45 -4.55 -8.60 -1.29
N LEU A 46 -3.39 -7.93 -1.27
CA LEU A 46 -3.20 -6.67 -1.99
C LEU A 46 -3.35 -6.87 -3.51
N ALA A 47 -2.87 -8.00 -4.05
CA ALA A 47 -3.04 -8.34 -5.45
C ALA A 47 -4.50 -8.66 -5.81
N SER A 48 -5.24 -9.36 -4.94
CA SER A 48 -6.68 -9.63 -5.17
C SER A 48 -7.52 -8.36 -5.21
N ASP A 49 -7.11 -7.35 -4.44
CA ASP A 49 -7.75 -6.04 -4.38
C ASP A 49 -7.20 -5.07 -5.45
N GLY A 50 -6.30 -5.51 -6.32
CA GLY A 50 -5.73 -4.72 -7.42
C GLY A 50 -4.71 -3.66 -7.00
N ILE A 51 -4.24 -3.69 -5.75
CA ILE A 51 -3.30 -2.72 -5.18
C ILE A 51 -1.85 -3.10 -5.49
N ALA A 52 -1.52 -4.39 -5.41
CA ALA A 52 -0.19 -4.89 -5.72
C ALA A 52 -0.14 -5.51 -7.11
N ALA A 53 0.99 -5.31 -7.81
CA ALA A 53 1.27 -6.02 -9.04
C ALA A 53 1.41 -7.54 -8.77
N PRO A 54 0.90 -8.41 -9.67
CA PRO A 54 1.11 -9.85 -9.58
C PRO A 54 2.60 -10.17 -9.50
N LEU A 55 2.96 -11.17 -8.69
CA LEU A 55 4.33 -11.67 -8.65
C LEU A 55 4.72 -12.24 -10.01
N SER A 56 5.74 -11.65 -10.62
CA SER A 56 6.45 -12.24 -11.74
C SER A 56 7.44 -13.28 -11.23
N GLU A 57 7.82 -14.24 -12.07
CA GLU A 57 8.80 -15.26 -11.72
C GLU A 57 10.13 -14.60 -11.28
N GLY A 58 10.64 -15.01 -10.11
CA GLY A 58 11.87 -14.44 -9.53
C GLY A 58 11.72 -13.08 -8.84
N ALA A 59 10.51 -12.51 -8.76
CA ALA A 59 10.27 -11.28 -8.01
C ALA A 59 10.38 -11.50 -6.49
N ASP A 60 10.91 -10.51 -5.77
CA ASP A 60 10.96 -10.51 -4.30
C ASP A 60 9.58 -10.11 -3.72
N PRO A 61 8.89 -11.01 -3.00
CA PRO A 61 7.60 -10.71 -2.38
C PRO A 61 7.67 -9.53 -1.41
N ARG A 62 8.77 -9.36 -0.68
CA ARG A 62 8.92 -8.28 0.30
C ARG A 62 9.05 -6.93 -0.40
N TYR A 63 9.81 -6.86 -1.47
CA TYR A 63 9.85 -5.68 -2.35
C TYR A 63 8.46 -5.31 -2.88
N ASN A 64 7.71 -6.29 -3.41
CA ASN A 64 6.38 -6.04 -3.97
C ASN A 64 5.38 -5.52 -2.91
N VAL A 65 5.42 -6.08 -1.70
CA VAL A 65 4.61 -5.59 -0.58
C VAL A 65 5.01 -4.16 -0.22
N ARG A 66 6.32 -3.86 -0.08
CA ARG A 66 6.78 -2.49 0.23
C ARG A 66 6.31 -1.49 -0.82
N GLN A 67 6.45 -1.82 -2.10
CA GLN A 67 5.98 -0.97 -3.20
C GLN A 67 4.47 -0.69 -3.08
N ALA A 68 3.66 -1.73 -2.90
CA ALA A 68 2.21 -1.61 -2.81
C ALA A 68 1.77 -0.80 -1.57
N LEU A 69 2.43 -0.98 -0.44
CA LEU A 69 2.15 -0.22 0.79
C LEU A 69 2.53 1.26 0.63
N ASN A 70 3.67 1.56 0.02
CA ASN A 70 4.07 2.93 -0.28
C ASN A 70 3.05 3.60 -1.20
N ASP A 71 2.67 2.94 -2.30
CA ASP A 71 1.74 3.50 -3.29
C ASP A 71 0.36 3.79 -2.67
N LEU A 72 -0.16 2.86 -1.86
CA LEU A 72 -1.41 3.05 -1.13
C LEU A 72 -1.31 4.20 -0.12
N ASN A 73 -0.18 4.32 0.58
CA ASN A 73 0.06 5.39 1.54
C ASN A 73 0.08 6.76 0.84
N GLN A 74 0.77 6.89 -0.30
CA GLN A 74 0.78 8.13 -1.08
C GLN A 74 -0.60 8.48 -1.62
N GLN A 75 -1.39 7.48 -2.03
CA GLN A 75 -2.76 7.70 -2.48
C GLN A 75 -3.67 8.21 -1.36
N LEU A 76 -3.53 7.71 -0.13
CA LEU A 76 -4.26 8.21 1.03
C LEU A 76 -3.85 9.64 1.40
N ARG A 77 -2.57 9.98 1.32
CA ARG A 77 -2.07 11.35 1.52
C ARG A 77 -2.63 12.32 0.49
N TYR A 78 -2.73 11.89 -0.77
CA TYR A 78 -3.44 12.65 -1.80
C TYR A 78 -4.93 12.81 -1.45
N ALA A 79 -5.62 11.76 -1.02
CA ALA A 79 -7.03 11.84 -0.60
C ALA A 79 -7.25 12.77 0.62
N LEU A 80 -6.25 12.92 1.49
CA LEU A 80 -6.27 13.89 2.60
C LEU A 80 -6.11 15.35 2.14
N GLY A 81 -5.63 15.56 0.91
CA GLY A 81 -5.29 16.87 0.36
C GLY A 81 -3.89 17.35 0.74
N GLU A 82 -2.94 16.44 1.06
CA GLU A 82 -1.53 16.81 1.26
C GLU A 82 -0.82 17.19 -0.05
N TYR A 83 -1.36 16.74 -1.19
CA TYR A 83 -0.83 17.00 -2.53
C TYR A 83 -1.95 17.44 -3.48
N ASP A 84 -1.63 18.33 -4.43
CA ASP A 84 -2.58 18.84 -5.42
C ASP A 84 -2.89 17.84 -6.56
N SER A 85 -2.06 16.81 -6.71
CA SER A 85 -2.18 15.79 -7.76
C SER A 85 -1.89 14.40 -7.21
N PRO A 86 -2.49 13.34 -7.79
CA PRO A 86 -2.22 11.97 -7.37
C PRO A 86 -0.74 11.63 -7.56
N HIS A 87 -0.21 10.82 -6.64
CA HIS A 87 1.17 10.36 -6.72
C HIS A 87 1.33 9.40 -7.90
N SER A 88 2.33 9.64 -8.74
CA SER A 88 2.78 8.65 -9.71
C SER A 88 3.68 7.66 -9.00
N SER A 89 3.28 6.38 -8.96
CA SER A 89 4.05 5.30 -8.32
C SER A 89 5.52 5.35 -8.76
N ALA A 90 6.41 5.42 -7.78
CA ALA A 90 7.85 5.45 -7.96
C ALA A 90 8.48 4.23 -7.25
N PRO A 91 9.54 3.62 -7.83
CA PRO A 91 10.18 2.45 -7.22
C PRO A 91 10.71 2.76 -5.82
N VAL A 92 10.32 1.96 -4.83
CA VAL A 92 10.95 1.96 -3.51
C VAL A 92 12.39 1.40 -3.61
N PRO A 93 13.31 1.74 -2.69
CA PRO A 93 14.64 1.15 -2.72
C PRO A 93 14.57 -0.38 -2.53
N ARG A 94 15.40 -1.12 -3.26
CA ARG A 94 15.46 -2.58 -3.17
C ARG A 94 16.00 -3.04 -1.84
#